data_AF-A0A951K3B0-F1
#
_entry.id   AF-A0A951K3B0-F1
#
_cell.length_a   1.000
_cell.length_b   1.000
_cell.length_c   1.000
_cell.angle_alpha   90.00
_cell.angle_beta   90.00
_cell.angle_gamma   90.00
#
_symmetry.space_group_name_H-M   'P 1'
#
loop_
_entity.id
_entity.type
_entity.pdbx_description
1 polymer ?
#
loop_
_entity_poly.entity_id
_entity_poly.type
_entity_poly.pdbx_seq_one_letter_code
_entity_poly.pdbx_strand_id
1 'polypeptide(L)' 'RIDAAHLAWVLEHLVEGRVVNRIAVDPETASWAKVALERMLAIV' A
#
# COMPACT_ATOMS: atom_id res chain seq x y z
N ARG A 1 -2.14 -5.24 11.92
CA ARG A 1 -2.66 -6.61 12.15
C ARG A 1 -3.48 -6.99 10.93
N ILE A 2 -3.31 -8.20 10.41
CA ILE A 2 -4.03 -8.68 9.23
C ILE A 2 -4.77 -9.95 9.67
N ASP A 3 -6.08 -9.96 9.53
CA ASP A 3 -6.93 -11.13 9.77
C ASP A 3 -8.17 -11.05 8.86
N ALA A 4 -8.92 -12.15 8.81
CA ALA A 4 -10.05 -12.30 7.90
C ALA A 4 -11.14 -11.25 8.12
N ALA A 5 -11.41 -10.86 9.37
CA ALA A 5 -12.43 -9.86 9.68
C ALA A 5 -12.04 -8.47 9.17
N HIS A 6 -10.78 -8.06 9.33
CA HIS A 6 -10.32 -6.78 8.81
C HIS A 6 -10.34 -6.76 7.27
N LEU A 7 -10.02 -7.88 6.61
CA LEU A 7 -10.11 -7.96 5.15
C LEU A 7 -11.57 -7.84 4.67
N ALA A 8 -12.50 -8.58 5.27
CA ALA A 8 -13.92 -8.50 4.93
C ALA A 8 -14.45 -7.06 5.04
N TRP A 9 -14.13 -6.39 6.15
CA TRP A 9 -14.51 -5.00 6.37
C TRP A 9 -13.97 -4.03 5.30
N VAL A 10 -12.70 -4.17 4.91
CA VAL A 10 -12.12 -3.34 3.83
C VAL A 10 -12.87 -3.57 2.51
N LEU A 11 -13.15 -4.83 2.17
CA LEU A 11 -13.84 -5.17 0.93
C LEU A 11 -15.27 -4.64 0.90
N GLU A 12 -16.01 -4.72 2.02
CA GLU A 12 -17.35 -4.13 2.16
C GLU A 12 -17.33 -2.63 1.88
N HIS A 13 -16.37 -1.90 2.46
CA HIS A 13 -16.23 -0.46 2.21
C HIS A 13 -15.92 -0.14 0.75
N LEU A 14 -15.08 -0.94 0.10
CA LEU A 14 -14.76 -0.76 -1.32
C LEU A 14 -16.00 -0.99 -2.21
N VAL A 15 -16.85 -1.98 -1.88
CA VAL A 15 -18.13 -2.19 -2.58
C VAL A 15 -19.08 -1.00 -2.40
N GLU A 16 -19.08 -0.37 -1.22
CA GLU A 16 -19.82 0.87 -0.95
C GLU A 16 -19.19 2.12 -1.58
N GLY A 17 -18.08 1.98 -2.32
CA GLY A 17 -17.35 3.11 -2.93
C GLY A 17 -16.51 3.93 -1.94
N ARG A 18 -16.31 3.43 -0.72
CA ARG A 18 -15.49 4.08 0.32
C ARG A 18 -14.10 3.45 0.36
N VAL A 19 -13.08 4.25 0.04
CA VAL A 19 -11.69 3.79 0.18
C VAL A 19 -11.22 4.04 1.62
N VAL A 20 -11.07 2.96 2.37
CA VAL A 20 -10.51 2.95 3.72
C VAL A 20 -9.03 2.53 3.69
N ASN A 21 -8.25 3.01 4.66
CA ASN A 21 -6.83 2.64 4.81
C ASN A 21 -5.97 2.89 3.55
N ARG A 22 -6.30 3.92 2.76
CA ARG A 22 -5.48 4.33 1.60
C ARG A 22 -4.09 4.71 2.07
N ILE A 23 -3.09 3.90 1.74
CA ILE A 23 -1.69 4.22 2.01
C ILE A 23 -1.24 5.25 0.97
N ALA A 24 -0.70 6.35 1.44
CA ALA A 24 -0.05 7.36 0.62
C ALA A 24 1.30 7.70 1.24
N VAL A 25 2.28 7.94 0.38
CA VAL A 25 3.61 8.40 0.75
C VAL A 25 3.81 9.72 0.00
N ASP A 26 4.48 10.68 0.62
CA ASP A 26 4.78 11.94 -0.04
C ASP A 26 5.68 11.72 -1.29
N PRO A 27 5.60 12.60 -2.30
CA PRO A 27 6.28 12.36 -3.57
C PRO A 27 7.81 12.23 -3.46
N GLU A 28 8.42 12.98 -2.56
CA GLU A 28 9.88 12.98 -2.38
C GLU A 28 10.34 11.65 -1.78
N THR A 29 9.72 11.23 -0.66
CA THR A 29 10.02 9.95 -0.03
C THR A 29 9.75 8.79 -0.99
N ALA A 30 8.65 8.81 -1.74
CA ALA A 30 8.31 7.77 -2.70
C ALA A 30 9.36 7.64 -3.82
N SER A 31 9.87 8.78 -4.32
CA SER A 31 10.91 8.82 -5.35
C SER A 31 12.18 8.13 -4.88
N TRP A 32 12.71 8.54 -3.73
CA TRP A 32 13.98 8.01 -3.23
C TRP A 32 13.87 6.57 -2.72
N ALA A 33 12.75 6.19 -2.10
CA ALA A 33 12.50 4.81 -1.70
C ALA A 33 12.45 3.87 -2.91
N LYS A 34 11.83 4.30 -4.01
CA LYS A 34 11.75 3.51 -5.25
C LYS A 34 13.13 3.27 -5.85
N VAL A 35 13.99 4.29 -5.93
CA VAL A 35 15.37 4.15 -6.42
C VAL A 35 16.16 3.15 -5.59
N ALA A 36 16.04 3.21 -4.25
CA ALA A 36 16.70 2.26 -3.37
C ALA A 36 16.21 0.82 -3.60
N LEU A 37 14.89 0.63 -3.74
CA LEU A 37 14.30 -0.68 -3.99
C LEU A 37 14.73 -1.25 -5.35
N GLU A 38 14.74 -0.44 -6.41
CA GLU A 38 15.19 -0.84 -7.74
C GLU A 38 16.64 -1.30 -7.73
N ARG A 39 17.52 -0.58 -7.03
CA ARG A 39 18.93 -0.98 -6.86
C ARG A 39 19.09 -2.31 -6.12
N MET A 40 18.26 -2.55 -5.11
CA MET A 40 18.28 -3.82 -4.37
C MET A 40 17.88 -4.99 -5.27
N LEU A 41 16.82 -4.82 -6.06
CA LEU A 41 16.28 -5.87 -6.94
C LEU A 41 17.16 -6.15 -8.17
N ALA A 42 17.90 -5.14 -8.67
CA ALA A 42 18.78 -5.29 -9.83
C ALA A 42 20.01 -6.19 -9.58
N ILE A 43 20.29 -6.56 -8.33
CA ILE A 43 21.42 -7.40 -7.93
C ILE A 43 20.97 -8.87 -7.67
N VAL A 44 19.66 -9.15 -7.79
CA VAL A 44 19.07 -10.50 -7.64
C VAL A 44 19.01 -11.24 -8.97
#